data_AF-A0AAP0H172-F1
#
_entry.id   AF-A0AAP0H172-F1
#
_cell.length_a   1.000
_cell.length_b   1.000
_cell.length_c   1.000
_cell.angle_alpha   90.00
_cell.angle_beta   90.00
_cell.angle_gamma   90.00
#
_symmetry.space_group_name_H-M   'P 1'
#
loop_
_entity.id
_entity.type
_entity.pdbx_description
1 polymer ?
#
loop_
_entity_poly.entity_id
_entity_poly.type
_entity_poly.pdbx_seq_one_letter_code
_entity_poly.pdbx_strand_id
1 'polypeptide(L)'
;MKQSTRRFAIRSAAKNIAFDQRSRAAMLAGVDKLADVIGLTLGPRAIKAPGFGERRKALLQDIAIVTGAEYLASDLGLLVENAIVEQVGTARKITVSKDSTTIIADAATKDEIQSRIAQIEKELSETDSVYDTEKLAEKIAKLSGGIAVIKVGAATDTELEDNKLRIEDAKNATFTAIEEGKSCIINVGVESEVVVEKVKESEWDMGYNAMTDKYENLVESGVIDPAKVTRCGLQNVASVAGMVLTPQAIVVEKPKRKAPVAGAPQGLTV
;
A
#
# COMPACT_ATOMS: atom_id res chain seq x y z
N MET A 1 56.35 -14.56 -61.17
CA MET A 1 55.34 -14.66 -60.09
C MET A 1 55.88 -13.99 -58.83
N LYS A 2 55.23 -12.91 -58.37
CA LYS A 2 55.10 -12.49 -56.96
C LYS A 2 54.23 -11.23 -56.94
N GLN A 3 52.92 -11.43 -56.79
CA GLN A 3 51.96 -10.35 -56.61
C GLN A 3 52.23 -9.66 -55.27
N SER A 4 52.45 -8.34 -55.31
CA SER A 4 52.50 -7.49 -54.12
C SER A 4 51.06 -7.28 -53.64
N THR A 5 50.66 -8.03 -52.61
CA THR A 5 49.37 -7.86 -51.94
C THR A 5 49.43 -6.61 -51.05
N ARG A 6 48.85 -5.49 -51.52
CA ARG A 6 48.56 -4.35 -50.65
C ARG A 6 47.51 -4.77 -49.63
N ARG A 7 47.91 -4.93 -48.36
CA ARG A 7 46.97 -5.18 -47.25
C ARG A 7 46.15 -3.90 -47.01
N PHE A 8 44.85 -3.98 -47.24
CA PHE A 8 43.89 -2.95 -46.84
C PHE A 8 43.67 -3.08 -45.33
N ALA A 9 44.15 -2.10 -44.55
CA ALA A 9 43.91 -2.05 -43.11
C ALA A 9 42.86 -0.97 -42.83
N ILE A 10 41.62 -1.37 -42.56
CA ILE A 10 40.59 -0.46 -42.05
C ILE A 10 40.87 -0.27 -40.56
N ARG A 11 41.50 0.85 -40.19
CA ARG A 11 41.55 1.29 -38.79
C ARG A 11 40.21 1.90 -38.43
N SER A 12 39.25 1.07 -38.03
CA SER A 12 38.10 1.56 -37.27
C SER A 12 38.65 2.11 -35.96
N ALA A 13 38.40 3.39 -35.66
CA ALA A 13 38.60 3.91 -34.32
C ALA A 13 37.89 2.98 -33.33
N ALA A 14 38.53 2.73 -32.17
CA ALA A 14 37.92 1.94 -31.12
C ALA A 14 36.50 2.47 -30.86
N LYS A 15 35.49 1.60 -30.90
CA LYS A 15 34.17 1.98 -30.37
C LYS A 15 34.43 2.52 -28.98
N ASN A 16 34.10 3.77 -28.74
CA ASN A 16 34.25 4.38 -27.43
C ASN A 16 33.13 3.78 -26.57
N ILE A 17 33.40 2.59 -26.00
CA ILE A 17 32.46 1.93 -25.11
C ILE A 17 32.57 2.68 -23.78
N ALA A 18 31.81 3.78 -23.69
CA ALA A 18 31.70 4.54 -22.46
C ALA A 18 30.87 3.73 -21.46
N PHE A 19 31.55 2.92 -20.65
CA PHE A 19 30.99 2.26 -19.46
C PHE A 19 30.80 3.26 -18.30
N ASP A 20 30.29 4.45 -18.61
CA ASP A 20 30.05 5.51 -17.63
C ASP A 20 28.58 5.49 -17.18
N GLN A 21 28.34 5.91 -15.94
CA GLN A 21 27.00 6.00 -15.35
C GLN A 21 26.11 6.94 -16.16
N ARG A 22 26.70 7.97 -16.80
CA ARG A 22 26.01 8.88 -17.73
C ARG A 22 25.47 8.17 -18.98
N SER A 23 26.22 7.23 -19.54
CA SER A 23 25.78 6.46 -20.72
C SER A 23 24.62 5.52 -20.38
N ARG A 24 24.66 4.90 -19.19
CA ARG A 24 23.54 4.11 -18.67
C ARG A 24 22.31 4.97 -18.40
N ALA A 25 22.47 6.13 -17.77
CA ALA A 25 21.39 7.07 -17.51
C ALA A 25 20.75 7.59 -18.81
N ALA A 26 21.57 7.89 -19.84
CA ALA A 26 21.06 8.32 -21.14
C ALA A 26 20.30 7.20 -21.88
N MET A 27 20.74 5.94 -21.76
CA MET A 27 20.00 4.80 -22.29
C MET A 27 18.70 4.56 -21.52
N LEU A 28 18.74 4.58 -20.19
CA LEU A 28 17.56 4.47 -19.32
C LEU A 28 16.54 5.56 -19.66
N ALA A 29 16.94 6.83 -19.74
CA ALA A 29 16.05 7.92 -20.13
C ALA A 29 15.43 7.74 -21.53
N GLY A 30 16.14 7.10 -22.46
CA GLY A 30 15.61 6.73 -23.77
C GLY A 30 14.59 5.58 -23.68
N VAL A 31 14.87 4.58 -22.85
CA VAL A 31 13.97 3.45 -22.57
C VAL A 31 12.72 3.91 -21.82
N ASP A 32 12.86 4.78 -20.83
CA ASP A 32 11.77 5.33 -20.02
C ASP A 32 10.87 6.23 -20.86
N LYS A 33 11.44 7.07 -21.75
CA LYS A 33 10.64 7.80 -22.75
C LYS A 33 9.84 6.85 -23.65
N LEU A 34 10.44 5.75 -24.06
CA LEU A 34 9.74 4.75 -24.87
C LEU A 34 8.65 4.04 -24.04
N ALA A 35 8.93 3.73 -22.77
CA ALA A 35 7.99 3.12 -21.85
C ALA A 35 6.83 4.05 -21.48
N ASP A 36 7.07 5.34 -21.32
CA ASP A 36 6.05 6.38 -21.08
C ASP A 36 5.18 6.59 -22.31
N VAL A 37 5.78 6.62 -23.51
CA VAL A 37 5.04 6.63 -24.78
C VAL A 37 4.22 5.35 -24.91
N ILE A 38 4.78 4.19 -24.55
CA ILE A 38 4.03 2.92 -24.53
C ILE A 38 2.90 2.98 -23.50
N GLY A 39 3.14 3.56 -22.33
CA GLY A 39 2.16 3.76 -21.25
C GLY A 39 0.99 4.65 -21.66
N LEU A 40 1.26 5.69 -22.46
CA LEU A 40 0.27 6.53 -23.14
C LEU A 40 -0.47 5.75 -24.26
N THR A 41 0.20 4.82 -24.94
CA THR A 41 -0.41 3.97 -25.97
C THR A 41 -1.06 2.68 -25.47
N LEU A 42 -1.06 2.40 -24.16
CA LEU A 42 -1.74 1.23 -23.56
C LEU A 42 -3.28 1.40 -23.56
N GLY A 43 -3.85 1.72 -24.72
CA GLY A 43 -5.21 1.43 -25.20
C GLY A 43 -6.40 1.54 -24.25
N PRO A 44 -7.59 1.10 -24.71
CA PRO A 44 -8.72 0.88 -23.81
C PRO A 44 -8.37 -0.25 -22.81
N ARG A 45 -8.51 0.03 -21.50
CA ARG A 45 -8.39 -0.97 -20.44
C ARG A 45 -9.78 -1.40 -20.00
N ALA A 46 -10.06 -2.70 -20.10
CA ALA A 46 -11.32 -3.28 -19.61
C ALA A 46 -11.14 -3.78 -18.18
N ILE A 47 -12.07 -3.41 -17.30
CA ILE A 47 -12.10 -3.83 -15.89
C ILE A 47 -13.47 -4.47 -15.64
N LYS A 48 -13.51 -5.50 -14.80
CA LYS A 48 -14.77 -6.13 -14.39
C LYS A 48 -15.56 -5.15 -13.51
N ALA A 49 -16.87 -5.07 -13.73
CA ALA A 49 -17.73 -4.27 -12.87
C ALA A 49 -17.70 -4.81 -11.42
N PRO A 50 -17.61 -3.93 -10.40
CA PRO A 50 -17.62 -4.36 -9.02
C PRO A 50 -19.00 -4.88 -8.61
N GLY A 51 -19.03 -5.99 -7.87
CA GLY A 51 -20.26 -6.58 -7.37
C GLY A 51 -21.13 -7.28 -8.42
N PHE A 52 -22.33 -7.69 -7.98
CA PHE A 52 -23.27 -8.50 -8.75
C PHE A 52 -24.71 -7.99 -8.55
N GLY A 53 -25.59 -8.28 -9.51
CA GLY A 53 -27.01 -7.91 -9.45
C GLY A 53 -27.25 -6.41 -9.32
N GLU A 54 -28.22 -6.03 -8.48
CA GLU A 54 -28.57 -4.62 -8.22
C GLU A 54 -27.42 -3.83 -7.59
N ARG A 55 -26.62 -4.46 -6.74
CA ARG A 55 -25.46 -3.82 -6.11
C ARG A 55 -24.41 -3.37 -7.11
N ARG A 56 -24.26 -4.11 -8.22
CA ARG A 56 -23.37 -3.68 -9.32
C ARG A 56 -23.81 -2.34 -9.88
N LYS A 57 -25.12 -2.15 -10.10
CA LYS A 57 -25.67 -0.89 -10.61
C LYS A 57 -25.41 0.25 -9.63
N ALA A 58 -25.67 0.02 -8.34
CA ALA A 58 -25.43 1.02 -7.30
C ALA A 58 -23.95 1.44 -7.23
N LEU A 59 -23.01 0.49 -7.25
CA LEU A 59 -21.58 0.77 -7.21
C LEU A 59 -21.08 1.50 -8.46
N LEU A 60 -21.57 1.14 -9.64
CA LEU A 60 -21.23 1.84 -10.88
C LEU A 60 -21.77 3.27 -10.88
N GLN A 61 -22.96 3.49 -10.33
CA GLN A 61 -23.53 4.82 -10.16
C GLN A 61 -22.68 5.68 -9.20
N ASP A 62 -22.16 5.08 -8.11
CA ASP A 62 -21.27 5.82 -7.20
C ASP A 62 -19.95 6.20 -7.88
N ILE A 63 -19.37 5.29 -8.68
CA ILE A 63 -18.16 5.59 -9.47
C ILE A 63 -18.46 6.71 -10.48
N ALA A 64 -19.64 6.71 -11.08
CA ALA A 64 -20.07 7.77 -12.00
C ALA A 64 -20.09 9.13 -11.27
N ILE A 65 -20.72 9.21 -10.09
CA ILE A 65 -20.73 10.42 -9.26
C ILE A 65 -19.31 10.89 -8.92
N VAL A 66 -18.43 9.97 -8.47
CA VAL A 66 -17.03 10.31 -8.09
C VAL A 66 -16.19 10.78 -9.29
N THR A 67 -16.49 10.31 -10.50
CA THR A 67 -15.75 10.67 -11.71
C THR A 67 -16.42 11.80 -12.51
N GLY A 68 -17.60 12.26 -12.09
CA GLY A 68 -18.43 13.21 -12.85
C GLY A 68 -19.01 12.63 -14.14
N ALA A 69 -19.12 11.30 -14.25
CA ALA A 69 -19.74 10.63 -15.38
C ALA A 69 -21.27 10.55 -15.24
N GLU A 70 -21.96 10.41 -16.36
CA GLU A 70 -23.37 9.99 -16.35
C GLU A 70 -23.45 8.46 -16.36
N TYR A 71 -24.22 7.89 -15.42
CA TYR A 71 -24.42 6.44 -15.37
C TYR A 71 -25.39 6.01 -16.49
N LEU A 72 -24.83 5.48 -17.58
CA LEU A 72 -25.61 4.95 -18.71
C LEU A 72 -26.19 3.59 -18.36
N ALA A 73 -27.51 3.56 -18.11
CA ALA A 73 -28.23 2.36 -17.76
C ALA A 73 -29.15 1.94 -18.93
N SER A 74 -29.06 0.68 -19.35
CA SER A 74 -29.84 0.16 -20.48
C SER A 74 -31.36 0.14 -20.22
N ASP A 75 -31.75 0.06 -18.96
CA ASP A 75 -33.13 0.19 -18.47
C ASP A 75 -33.69 1.61 -18.58
N LEU A 76 -32.82 2.63 -18.66
CA LEU A 76 -33.21 4.03 -18.91
C LEU A 76 -33.21 4.38 -20.40
N GLY A 77 -32.98 3.41 -21.30
CA GLY A 77 -32.91 3.64 -22.75
C GLY A 77 -31.64 4.35 -23.22
N LEU A 78 -30.66 4.53 -22.32
CA LEU A 78 -29.37 5.14 -22.62
C LEU A 78 -28.43 4.09 -23.19
N LEU A 79 -28.32 4.07 -24.53
CA LEU A 79 -27.45 3.15 -25.25
C LEU A 79 -26.03 3.70 -25.36
N VAL A 80 -25.04 2.82 -25.21
CA VAL A 80 -23.61 3.15 -25.35
C VAL A 80 -23.26 3.67 -26.74
N GLU A 81 -24.03 3.26 -27.76
CA GLU A 81 -23.86 3.69 -29.15
C GLU A 81 -24.07 5.20 -29.35
N ASN A 82 -24.90 5.83 -28.52
CA ASN A 82 -25.25 7.25 -28.60
C ASN A 82 -24.57 8.08 -27.51
N ALA A 83 -23.61 7.51 -26.77
CA ALA A 83 -22.94 8.19 -25.68
C ALA A 83 -22.10 9.37 -26.19
N ILE A 84 -22.25 10.53 -25.58
CA ILE A 84 -21.44 11.72 -25.88
C ILE A 84 -20.23 11.79 -24.96
N VAL A 85 -19.15 12.44 -25.41
CA VAL A 85 -17.89 12.56 -24.65
C VAL A 85 -18.11 13.28 -23.30
N GLU A 86 -19.09 14.18 -23.23
CA GLU A 86 -19.46 14.91 -22.01
C GLU A 86 -20.05 14.01 -20.91
N GLN A 87 -20.56 12.82 -21.27
CA GLN A 87 -21.10 11.85 -20.30
C GLN A 87 -20.02 10.96 -19.69
N VAL A 88 -18.79 11.03 -20.19
CA VAL A 88 -17.68 10.19 -19.74
C VAL A 88 -16.98 10.83 -18.54
N GLY A 89 -16.76 10.04 -17.49
CA GLY A 89 -16.07 10.51 -16.29
C GLY A 89 -14.60 10.81 -16.52
N THR A 90 -14.09 11.76 -15.74
CA THR A 90 -12.67 12.12 -15.75
C THR A 90 -11.99 11.71 -14.45
N ALA A 91 -10.79 11.18 -14.55
CA ALA A 91 -9.97 10.80 -13.41
C ALA A 91 -8.53 11.27 -13.64
N ARG A 92 -7.89 11.76 -12.57
CA ARG A 92 -6.50 12.21 -12.60
C ARG A 92 -5.52 11.06 -12.77
N LYS A 93 -5.79 9.92 -12.13
CA LYS A 93 -4.95 8.73 -12.25
C LYS A 93 -5.78 7.48 -11.99
N ILE A 94 -5.60 6.49 -12.86
CA ILE A 94 -6.20 5.16 -12.68
C ILE A 94 -5.07 4.15 -12.62
N THR A 95 -5.01 3.39 -11.53
CA THR A 95 -4.08 2.28 -11.36
C THR A 95 -4.86 0.98 -11.34
N VAL A 96 -4.54 0.09 -12.28
CA VAL A 96 -5.18 -1.21 -12.43
C VAL A 96 -4.14 -2.28 -12.15
N SER A 97 -4.41 -3.09 -11.14
CA SER A 97 -3.65 -4.29 -10.78
C SER A 97 -4.45 -5.53 -11.13
N LYS A 98 -3.88 -6.73 -10.93
CA LYS A 98 -4.57 -8.00 -11.18
C LYS A 98 -5.87 -8.13 -10.36
N ASP A 99 -5.81 -7.70 -9.09
CA ASP A 99 -6.87 -7.95 -8.12
C ASP A 99 -7.54 -6.67 -7.61
N SER A 100 -7.00 -5.49 -7.94
CA SER A 100 -7.52 -4.20 -7.45
C SER A 100 -7.47 -3.11 -8.51
N THR A 101 -8.42 -2.18 -8.43
CA THR A 101 -8.46 -0.97 -9.26
C THR A 101 -8.61 0.24 -8.35
N THR A 102 -7.75 1.22 -8.53
CA THR A 102 -7.77 2.47 -7.77
C THR A 102 -7.98 3.64 -8.73
N ILE A 103 -9.04 4.41 -8.47
CA ILE A 103 -9.41 5.58 -9.27
C ILE A 103 -9.20 6.81 -8.40
N ILE A 104 -8.35 7.72 -8.86
CA ILE A 104 -8.12 9.03 -8.24
C ILE A 104 -8.80 10.05 -9.15
N ALA A 105 -9.94 10.56 -8.72
CA ALA A 105 -10.73 11.55 -9.44
C ALA A 105 -10.76 12.87 -8.66
N ASP A 106 -10.51 13.98 -9.38
CA ASP A 106 -10.55 15.34 -8.83
C ASP A 106 -11.81 16.10 -9.34
N ALA A 107 -12.70 15.41 -10.08
CA ALA A 107 -13.78 16.02 -10.87
C ALA A 107 -15.13 16.12 -10.15
N ALA A 108 -15.36 15.31 -9.11
CA ALA A 108 -16.64 15.32 -8.41
C ALA A 108 -16.80 16.56 -7.51
N THR A 109 -18.00 17.13 -7.57
CA THR A 109 -18.39 18.19 -6.64
C THR A 109 -18.55 17.57 -5.25
N LYS A 110 -17.93 18.16 -4.21
CA LYS A 110 -18.04 17.66 -2.83
C LYS A 110 -19.50 17.48 -2.39
N ASP A 111 -20.38 18.34 -2.89
CA ASP A 111 -21.81 18.37 -2.57
C ASP A 111 -22.54 17.12 -3.10
N GLU A 112 -22.17 16.61 -4.27
CA GLU A 112 -22.77 15.40 -4.86
C GLU A 112 -22.36 14.15 -4.09
N ILE A 113 -21.09 14.06 -3.70
CA ILE A 113 -20.57 12.97 -2.87
C ILE A 113 -21.25 13.01 -1.49
N GLN A 114 -21.36 14.18 -0.86
CA GLN A 114 -22.04 14.32 0.42
C GLN A 114 -23.53 13.98 0.35
N SER A 115 -24.21 14.42 -0.71
CA SER A 115 -25.61 14.06 -0.95
C SER A 115 -25.79 12.56 -1.11
N ARG A 116 -24.86 11.90 -1.80
CA ARG A 116 -24.87 10.44 -1.96
C ARG A 116 -24.58 9.72 -0.64
N ILE A 117 -23.63 10.19 0.16
CA ILE A 117 -23.35 9.65 1.49
C ILE A 117 -24.58 9.77 2.38
N ALA A 118 -25.25 10.93 2.41
CA ALA A 118 -26.45 11.15 3.22
C ALA A 118 -27.61 10.21 2.83
N GLN A 119 -27.76 9.89 1.54
CA GLN A 119 -28.72 8.88 1.09
C GLN A 119 -28.39 7.49 1.64
N ILE A 120 -27.11 7.09 1.58
CA ILE A 120 -26.65 5.78 2.05
C ILE A 120 -26.74 5.69 3.59
N GLU A 121 -26.46 6.77 4.32
CA GLU A 121 -26.65 6.84 5.77
C GLU A 121 -28.11 6.70 6.17
N LYS A 122 -29.02 7.27 5.38
CA LYS A 122 -30.46 7.07 5.59
C LYS A 122 -30.87 5.61 5.34
N GLU A 123 -30.42 5.02 4.22
CA GLU A 123 -30.64 3.59 3.94
C GLU A 123 -30.08 2.70 5.05
N LEU A 124 -28.92 3.04 5.60
CA LEU A 124 -28.29 2.33 6.72
C LEU A 124 -29.17 2.35 7.97
N SER A 125 -29.84 3.47 8.26
CA SER A 125 -30.73 3.61 9.42
C SER A 125 -32.06 2.87 9.30
N GLU A 126 -32.49 2.60 8.06
CA GLU A 126 -33.74 1.88 7.75
C GLU A 126 -33.51 0.37 7.58
N THR A 127 -32.25 -0.07 7.59
CA THR A 127 -31.86 -1.45 7.31
C THR A 127 -31.64 -2.24 8.59
N ASP A 128 -32.39 -3.33 8.76
CA ASP A 128 -32.27 -4.24 9.92
C ASP A 128 -31.32 -5.44 9.66
N SER A 129 -30.79 -5.55 8.43
CA SER A 129 -29.96 -6.67 7.98
C SER A 129 -28.49 -6.39 8.23
N VAL A 130 -27.85 -7.16 9.13
CA VAL A 130 -26.41 -7.08 9.44
C VAL A 130 -25.54 -7.08 8.17
N TYR A 131 -25.89 -7.93 7.21
CA TYR A 131 -25.16 -8.06 5.95
C TYR A 131 -25.23 -6.79 5.09
N ASP A 132 -26.38 -6.11 5.06
CA ASP A 132 -26.54 -4.89 4.30
C ASP A 132 -25.89 -3.71 5.04
N THR A 133 -25.96 -3.69 6.37
CA THR A 133 -25.29 -2.70 7.23
C THR A 133 -23.78 -2.66 6.98
N GLU A 134 -23.10 -3.81 6.99
CA GLU A 134 -21.66 -3.90 6.70
C GLU A 134 -21.32 -3.40 5.29
N LYS A 135 -22.13 -3.75 4.28
CA LYS A 135 -21.86 -3.38 2.89
C LYS A 135 -22.15 -1.91 2.60
N LEU A 136 -23.15 -1.33 3.25
CA LEU A 136 -23.40 0.10 3.19
C LEU A 136 -22.29 0.88 3.93
N ALA A 137 -21.80 0.38 5.06
CA ALA A 137 -20.65 0.96 5.77
C ALA A 137 -19.37 0.91 4.92
N GLU A 138 -19.08 -0.21 4.23
CA GLU A 138 -17.96 -0.30 3.28
C GLU A 138 -18.06 0.74 2.16
N LYS A 139 -19.29 1.02 1.70
CA LYS A 139 -19.56 1.96 0.62
C LYS A 139 -19.36 3.40 1.08
N ILE A 140 -19.87 3.74 2.28
CA ILE A 140 -19.60 5.03 2.94
C ILE A 140 -18.09 5.21 3.08
N ALA A 141 -17.38 4.21 3.60
CA ALA A 141 -15.92 4.27 3.78
C ALA A 141 -15.17 4.48 2.45
N LYS A 142 -15.64 3.92 1.33
CA LYS A 142 -15.03 4.15 0.01
C LYS A 142 -15.33 5.54 -0.56
N LEU A 143 -16.49 6.12 -0.22
CA LEU A 143 -16.89 7.47 -0.67
C LEU A 143 -16.31 8.58 0.20
N SER A 144 -16.19 8.35 1.51
CA SER A 144 -15.63 9.30 2.49
C SER A 144 -14.12 9.16 2.65
N GLY A 145 -13.60 7.94 2.45
CA GLY A 145 -12.18 7.58 2.53
C GLY A 145 -11.40 8.18 1.37
N GLY A 146 -11.06 9.46 1.51
CA GLY A 146 -10.21 10.16 0.56
C GLY A 146 -8.90 9.41 0.32
N ILE A 147 -8.41 9.45 -0.93
CA ILE A 147 -7.14 8.84 -1.30
C ILE A 147 -6.01 9.82 -1.00
N ALA A 148 -5.15 9.51 -0.03
CA ALA A 148 -3.94 10.25 0.22
C ALA A 148 -2.82 9.81 -0.74
N VAL A 149 -2.33 10.73 -1.57
CA VAL A 149 -1.20 10.48 -2.47
C VAL A 149 0.08 11.04 -1.85
N ILE A 150 0.99 10.16 -1.44
CA ILE A 150 2.32 10.53 -0.94
C ILE A 150 3.28 10.58 -2.13
N LYS A 151 3.82 11.76 -2.42
CA LYS A 151 4.86 11.93 -3.44
C LYS A 151 6.23 11.86 -2.78
N VAL A 152 7.01 10.86 -3.16
CA VAL A 152 8.37 10.65 -2.65
C VAL A 152 9.35 11.26 -3.65
N GLY A 153 10.23 12.13 -3.18
CA GLY A 153 11.31 12.72 -3.97
C GLY A 153 12.66 12.13 -3.58
N ALA A 154 13.58 12.04 -4.55
CA ALA A 154 14.97 11.71 -4.32
C ALA A 154 15.88 12.43 -5.32
N ALA A 155 17.19 12.48 -5.04
CA ALA A 155 18.16 13.15 -5.91
C ALA A 155 18.57 12.28 -7.10
N THR A 156 18.45 10.96 -6.98
CA THR A 156 18.76 9.99 -8.05
C THR A 156 17.65 8.94 -8.16
N ASP A 157 17.51 8.32 -9.34
CA ASP A 157 16.46 7.32 -9.59
C ASP A 157 16.58 6.09 -8.69
N THR A 158 17.81 5.67 -8.39
CA THR A 158 18.07 4.54 -7.48
C THR A 158 17.63 4.84 -6.05
N GLU A 159 17.86 6.07 -5.57
CA GLU A 159 17.37 6.51 -4.27
C GLU A 159 15.84 6.69 -4.24
N LEU A 160 15.23 7.03 -5.38
CA LEU A 160 13.78 7.16 -5.49
C LEU A 160 13.09 5.81 -5.32
N GLU A 161 13.60 4.76 -5.98
CA GLU A 161 13.10 3.40 -5.81
C GLU A 161 13.31 2.88 -4.38
N ASP A 162 14.48 3.11 -3.80
CA ASP A 162 14.79 2.72 -2.42
C ASP A 162 13.86 3.43 -1.43
N ASN A 163 13.70 4.76 -1.54
CA ASN A 163 12.81 5.52 -0.67
C ASN A 163 11.34 5.10 -0.82
N LYS A 164 10.91 4.75 -2.03
CA LYS A 164 9.55 4.24 -2.27
C LYS A 164 9.33 2.91 -1.55
N LEU A 165 10.25 1.96 -1.70
CA LEU A 165 10.18 0.66 -1.03
C LEU A 165 10.16 0.82 0.49
N ARG A 166 10.98 1.71 1.03
CA ARG A 166 11.05 1.98 2.48
C ARG A 166 9.78 2.58 3.04
N ILE A 167 9.14 3.48 2.29
CA ILE A 167 7.85 4.06 2.71
C ILE A 167 6.74 3.01 2.64
N GLU A 168 6.79 2.11 1.66
CA GLU A 168 5.86 0.99 1.55
C GLU A 168 6.05 -0.01 2.70
N ASP A 169 7.28 -0.35 3.03
CA ASP A 169 7.63 -1.19 4.18
C ASP A 169 7.25 -0.52 5.50
N ALA A 170 7.55 0.77 5.68
CA ALA A 170 7.20 1.51 6.89
C ALA A 170 5.67 1.56 7.07
N LYS A 171 4.92 1.83 6.00
CA LYS A 171 3.45 1.77 6.00
C LYS A 171 3.00 0.40 6.49
N ASN A 172 3.44 -0.67 5.82
CA ASN A 172 3.03 -2.03 6.16
C ASN A 172 3.41 -2.41 7.60
N ALA A 173 4.60 -2.02 8.06
CA ALA A 173 5.05 -2.24 9.43
C ALA A 173 4.17 -1.53 10.47
N THR A 174 3.71 -0.29 10.22
CA THR A 174 2.75 0.36 11.14
C THR A 174 1.40 -0.35 11.18
N PHE A 175 0.89 -0.84 10.05
CA PHE A 175 -0.35 -1.62 10.04
C PHE A 175 -0.17 -2.94 10.82
N THR A 176 0.99 -3.59 10.67
CA THR A 176 1.34 -4.80 11.44
C THR A 176 1.55 -4.50 12.93
N ALA A 177 2.12 -3.35 13.30
CA ALA A 177 2.34 -2.98 14.70
C ALA A 177 1.02 -2.70 15.45
N ILE A 178 0.01 -2.15 14.77
CA ILE A 178 -1.35 -2.06 15.32
C ILE A 178 -1.93 -3.46 15.57
N GLU A 179 -1.62 -4.41 14.68
CA GLU A 179 -2.01 -5.81 14.86
C GLU A 179 -1.22 -6.50 15.98
N GLU A 180 0.03 -6.12 16.26
CA GLU A 180 0.87 -6.70 17.32
C GLU A 180 0.37 -6.43 18.75
N GLY A 181 -0.59 -5.51 18.94
CA GLY A 181 -1.34 -5.38 20.20
C GLY A 181 -1.99 -6.70 20.66
N LYS A 182 -2.20 -7.64 19.72
CA LYS A 182 -2.63 -9.03 19.95
C LYS A 182 -1.73 -9.83 20.90
N SER A 183 -0.44 -9.48 21.02
CA SER A 183 0.51 -10.27 21.81
C SER A 183 0.14 -10.38 23.29
N CYS A 184 -0.51 -9.37 23.88
CA CYS A 184 -0.96 -9.43 25.26
C CYS A 184 -2.06 -10.48 25.46
N ILE A 185 -2.92 -10.65 24.45
CA ILE A 185 -4.04 -11.62 24.46
C ILE A 185 -3.53 -13.04 24.20
N ILE A 186 -2.58 -13.19 23.27
CA ILE A 186 -1.94 -14.48 22.97
C ILE A 186 -1.27 -15.06 24.22
N ASN A 187 -0.62 -14.22 25.03
CA ASN A 187 0.04 -14.65 26.27
C ASN A 187 -0.94 -15.16 27.35
N VAL A 188 -2.23 -14.82 27.24
CA VAL A 188 -3.30 -15.27 28.15
C VAL A 188 -3.93 -16.59 27.65
N GLY A 189 -3.60 -17.04 26.44
CA GLY A 189 -4.10 -18.28 25.85
C GLY A 189 -5.48 -18.15 25.18
N VAL A 190 -5.91 -16.93 24.89
CA VAL A 190 -7.18 -16.62 24.23
C VAL A 190 -6.93 -16.25 22.77
N GLU A 191 -7.88 -16.58 21.88
CA GLU A 191 -7.78 -16.24 20.45
C GLU A 191 -7.80 -14.72 20.27
N SER A 192 -6.64 -14.16 19.92
CA SER A 192 -6.44 -12.71 19.82
C SER A 192 -7.26 -12.06 18.72
N GLU A 193 -7.57 -12.79 17.65
CA GLU A 193 -8.34 -12.28 16.52
C GLU A 193 -9.78 -11.95 16.95
N VAL A 194 -10.43 -12.89 17.64
CA VAL A 194 -11.82 -12.74 18.12
C VAL A 194 -11.94 -11.60 19.13
N VAL A 195 -10.95 -11.49 20.02
CA VAL A 195 -10.92 -10.44 21.04
C VAL A 195 -10.73 -9.06 20.41
N VAL A 196 -9.80 -8.92 19.46
CA VAL A 196 -9.55 -7.65 18.79
C VAL A 196 -10.73 -7.21 17.94
N GLU A 197 -11.37 -8.13 17.21
CA GLU A 197 -12.57 -7.84 16.42
C GLU A 197 -13.69 -7.29 17.31
N LYS A 198 -13.97 -7.97 18.42
CA LYS A 198 -15.02 -7.58 19.37
C LYS A 198 -14.73 -6.26 20.10
N VAL A 199 -13.48 -5.98 20.41
CA VAL A 199 -13.08 -4.68 21.00
C VAL A 199 -13.18 -3.56 19.97
N LYS A 200 -12.88 -3.81 18.69
CA LYS A 200 -13.03 -2.81 17.61
C LYS A 200 -14.48 -2.40 17.37
N GLU A 201 -15.42 -3.32 17.56
CA GLU A 201 -16.86 -3.07 17.44
C GLU A 201 -17.48 -2.43 18.69
N SER A 202 -16.72 -2.37 19.79
CA SER A 202 -17.18 -1.81 21.07
C SER A 202 -16.92 -0.31 21.17
N GLU A 203 -17.62 0.34 22.09
CA GLU A 203 -17.37 1.74 22.44
C GLU A 203 -15.96 1.95 23.02
N TRP A 204 -15.44 3.18 22.93
CA TRP A 204 -14.05 3.53 23.22
C TRP A 204 -13.57 3.18 24.64
N ASP A 205 -14.49 3.07 25.60
CA ASP A 205 -14.25 2.75 27.00
C ASP A 205 -14.35 1.26 27.32
N MET A 206 -14.96 0.47 26.44
CA MET A 206 -15.10 -0.99 26.55
C MET A 206 -13.89 -1.70 25.93
N GLY A 207 -13.27 -2.58 26.71
CA GLY A 207 -12.13 -3.36 26.25
C GLY A 207 -12.04 -4.72 26.92
N TYR A 208 -11.03 -5.49 26.55
CA TYR A 208 -10.82 -6.83 27.10
C TYR A 208 -9.78 -6.78 28.23
N ASN A 209 -10.20 -7.13 29.44
CA ASN A 209 -9.31 -7.25 30.58
C ASN A 209 -8.71 -8.66 30.64
N ALA A 210 -7.44 -8.76 30.29
CA ALA A 210 -6.67 -10.00 30.30
C ALA A 210 -6.50 -10.65 31.69
N MET A 211 -6.67 -9.90 32.79
CA MET A 211 -6.58 -10.46 34.15
C MET A 211 -7.87 -11.17 34.57
N THR A 212 -9.01 -10.68 34.11
CA THR A 212 -10.34 -11.18 34.50
C THR A 212 -11.01 -12.00 33.41
N ASP A 213 -10.42 -12.04 32.21
CA ASP A 213 -10.93 -12.70 31.00
C ASP A 213 -12.34 -12.21 30.62
N LYS A 214 -12.56 -10.89 30.71
CA LYS A 214 -13.87 -10.26 30.49
C LYS A 214 -13.78 -9.02 29.62
N TYR A 215 -14.88 -8.76 28.91
CA TYR A 215 -15.12 -7.49 28.23
C TYR A 215 -15.81 -6.55 29.21
N GLU A 216 -15.13 -5.47 29.58
CA GLU A 216 -15.59 -4.52 30.57
C GLU A 216 -15.07 -3.13 30.27
N ASN A 217 -15.63 -2.13 30.95
CA ASN A 217 -15.14 -0.77 30.86
C ASN A 217 -13.74 -0.71 31.50
N LEU A 218 -12.70 -0.44 30.70
CA LEU A 218 -11.32 -0.47 31.17
C LEU A 218 -10.99 0.68 32.13
N VAL A 219 -11.71 1.79 32.01
CA VAL A 219 -11.57 2.94 32.90
C VAL A 219 -12.16 2.60 34.27
N GLU A 220 -13.34 1.98 34.31
CA GLU A 220 -13.98 1.55 35.55
C GLU A 220 -13.27 0.37 36.21
N SER A 221 -12.74 -0.57 35.44
CA SER A 221 -11.98 -1.72 35.96
C SER A 221 -10.57 -1.36 36.44
N GLY A 222 -10.15 -0.11 36.24
CA GLY A 222 -8.86 0.40 36.70
C GLY A 222 -7.67 0.01 35.81
N VAL A 223 -7.92 -0.54 34.63
CA VAL A 223 -6.90 -0.87 33.63
C VAL A 223 -6.64 0.37 32.78
N ILE A 224 -5.87 1.31 33.33
CA ILE A 224 -5.60 2.61 32.74
C ILE A 224 -4.10 2.79 32.46
N ASP A 225 -3.76 3.00 31.19
CA ASP A 225 -2.41 3.38 30.79
C ASP A 225 -2.25 4.92 30.76
N PRO A 226 -1.18 5.48 31.36
CA PRO A 226 -0.91 6.91 31.25
C PRO A 226 -0.65 7.30 29.79
N ALA A 227 -1.40 8.27 29.27
CA ALA A 227 -1.28 8.72 27.88
C ALA A 227 0.16 9.11 27.45
N LYS A 228 0.97 9.62 28.38
CA LYS A 228 2.38 9.92 28.15
C LYS A 228 3.20 8.66 27.82
N VAL A 229 2.92 7.55 28.51
CA VAL A 229 3.63 6.27 28.33
C VAL A 229 3.31 5.69 26.96
N THR A 230 2.03 5.62 26.58
CA THR A 230 1.59 5.11 25.27
C THR A 230 2.18 5.92 24.12
N ARG A 231 2.13 7.26 24.22
CA ARG A 231 2.70 8.16 23.20
C ARG A 231 4.21 8.01 23.08
N CYS A 232 4.93 8.01 24.21
CA CYS A 232 6.38 7.88 24.20
C CYS A 232 6.82 6.49 23.71
N GLY A 233 6.07 5.43 24.03
CA GLY A 233 6.29 4.09 23.51
C GLY A 233 6.22 4.06 21.99
N LEU A 234 5.12 4.58 21.42
CA LEU A 234 4.93 4.63 19.97
C LEU A 234 6.00 5.48 19.26
N GLN A 235 6.35 6.63 19.84
CA GLN A 235 7.41 7.49 19.32
C GLN A 235 8.77 6.80 19.28
N ASN A 236 9.12 6.05 20.34
CA ASN A 236 10.38 5.32 20.42
C ASN A 236 10.41 4.17 19.40
N VAL A 237 9.31 3.42 19.25
CA VAL A 237 9.20 2.36 18.24
C VAL A 237 9.38 2.93 16.85
N ALA A 238 8.67 4.01 16.51
CA ALA A 238 8.80 4.66 15.21
C ALA A 238 10.23 5.17 14.95
N SER A 239 10.90 5.71 15.98
CA SER A 239 12.29 6.16 15.89
C SER A 239 13.26 5.00 15.62
N VAL A 240 13.15 3.90 16.36
CA VAL A 240 14.02 2.72 16.19
C VAL A 240 13.74 2.03 14.85
N ALA A 241 12.48 1.88 14.46
CA ALA A 241 12.10 1.35 13.16
C ALA A 241 12.70 2.20 12.03
N GLY A 242 12.65 3.53 12.14
CA GLY A 242 13.34 4.45 11.24
C GLY A 242 14.86 4.23 11.22
N MET A 243 15.49 3.99 12.37
CA MET A 243 16.92 3.68 12.44
C MET A 243 17.30 2.30 11.89
N VAL A 244 16.39 1.33 11.85
CA VAL A 244 16.64 -0.04 11.38
C VAL A 244 16.33 -0.20 9.89
N LEU A 245 15.29 0.46 9.40
CA LEU A 245 14.94 0.49 7.96
C LEU A 245 15.83 1.49 7.18
N THR A 246 16.38 2.46 7.91
CA THR A 246 17.41 3.49 7.66
C THR A 246 18.78 3.13 7.03
N PRO A 247 19.45 2.08 7.51
CA PRO A 247 20.85 1.86 7.21
C PRO A 247 20.98 1.02 5.93
N GLN A 248 21.80 1.49 5.01
CA GLN A 248 22.15 0.73 3.79
C GLN A 248 23.37 -0.18 3.99
N ALA A 249 24.09 0.00 5.10
CA ALA A 249 25.24 -0.82 5.47
C ALA A 249 25.39 -0.86 7.00
N ILE A 250 25.81 -2.00 7.51
CA ILE A 250 26.16 -2.20 8.92
C ILE A 250 27.62 -2.66 8.98
N VAL A 251 28.46 -1.89 9.66
CA VAL A 251 29.85 -2.29 9.92
C VAL A 251 29.88 -3.16 11.17
N VAL A 252 30.35 -4.39 11.03
CA VAL A 252 30.49 -5.33 12.15
C VAL A 252 31.95 -5.72 12.34
N GLU A 253 32.37 -5.93 13.59
CA GLU A 253 33.66 -6.53 13.86
C GLU A 253 33.69 -7.99 13.36
N LYS A 254 34.81 -8.38 12.75
CA LYS A 254 34.98 -9.76 12.28
C LYS A 254 34.95 -10.71 13.50
N PRO A 255 34.09 -11.74 13.51
CA PRO A 255 34.02 -12.67 14.62
C PRO A 255 35.38 -13.34 14.84
N LYS A 256 35.93 -13.19 16.04
CA LYS A 256 37.20 -13.81 16.44
C LYS A 256 37.00 -15.33 16.52
N ARG A 257 37.85 -16.09 15.84
CA ARG A 257 37.85 -17.55 15.93
C ARG A 257 38.19 -17.93 17.37
N LYS A 258 37.31 -18.65 18.07
CA LYS A 258 37.62 -19.19 19.40
C LYS A 258 38.89 -20.03 19.27
N ALA A 259 39.92 -19.68 20.02
CA ALA A 259 41.16 -20.46 20.05
C ALA A 259 40.80 -21.91 20.43
N PRO A 260 41.39 -22.93 19.78
CA PRO A 260 41.23 -24.30 20.25
C PRO A 260 41.69 -24.34 21.71
N VAL A 261 40.82 -24.84 22.58
CA VAL A 261 41.16 -25.08 23.98
C VAL A 261 42.39 -25.98 23.97
N ALA A 262 43.51 -25.50 24.49
CA ALA A 262 44.73 -26.29 24.59
C ALA A 262 44.40 -27.58 25.35
N GLY A 263 44.66 -28.72 24.71
CA GLY A 263 44.42 -30.03 25.29
C GLY A 263 45.11 -30.14 26.65
N ALA A 264 44.40 -30.73 27.62
CA ALA A 264 44.94 -31.01 28.94
C ALA A 264 46.30 -31.74 28.82
N PRO A 265 47.32 -31.36 29.60
CA PRO A 265 48.62 -32.01 29.51
C PRO A 265 48.49 -33.49 29.84
N GLN A 266 48.86 -34.33 28.88
CA GLN A 266 49.12 -35.76 29.11
C GLN A 266 50.45 -35.91 29.85
N GLY A 267 50.39 -36.44 31.06
CA GLY A 267 51.52 -36.89 31.87
C GLY A 267 51.08 -37.00 33.33
N LEU A 268 51.33 -38.06 34.08
CA LEU A 268 52.34 -39.10 33.97
C LEU A 268 51.76 -40.39 34.58
N THR A 269 52.00 -41.52 33.93
CA THR A 269 51.90 -42.85 34.53
C THR A 269 52.85 -42.95 35.72
N VAL A 270 52.32 -43.36 36.87
CA VAL A 270 53.01 -44.18 37.88
C VAL A 270 51.99 -45.19 38.40
#